data_AF-A0A6N9TB19-F1
#
_entry.id   AF-A0A6N9TB19-F1
#
_cell.length_a   1.000
_cell.length_b   1.000
_cell.length_c   1.000
_cell.angle_alpha   90.00
_cell.angle_beta   90.00
_cell.angle_gamma   90.00
#
_symmetry.space_group_name_H-M   'P 1'
#
loop_
_entity.id
_entity.type
_entity.pdbx_description
1 polymer ?
#
loop_
_entity_poly.entity_id
_entity_poly.type
_entity_poly.pdbx_seq_one_letter_code
_entity_poly.pdbx_strand_id
1 'polypeptide(L)' 'MFNLFRQKHDPTIVCALLDGAKPPSFLTTVAWEYEGKADEIRSEQLEFDKPSLDAVLRQNGFYLFTRH' A
#
# COMPACT_ATOMS: atom_id res chain seq x y z
N MET A 1 -6.33 -9.48 2.34
CA MET A 1 -6.20 -8.40 3.33
C MET A 1 -4.86 -7.71 3.21
N PHE A 2 -4.90 -6.38 3.22
CA PHE A 2 -3.77 -5.47 3.09
C PHE A 2 -3.75 -4.50 4.27
N ASN A 3 -2.59 -4.30 4.88
CA ASN A 3 -2.33 -3.26 5.85
C ASN A 3 -2.03 -1.96 5.10
N LEU A 4 -2.80 -0.91 5.36
CA LEU A 4 -2.64 0.40 4.74
C LEU A 4 -1.80 1.30 5.64
N PHE A 5 -0.80 1.93 5.04
CA PHE A 5 0.01 2.96 5.67
C PHE A 5 -0.08 4.23 4.83
N ARG A 6 -0.46 5.34 5.44
CA ARG A 6 -0.51 6.65 4.80
C ARG A 6 0.76 7.43 5.12
N GLN A 7 1.25 8.17 4.14
CA GLN A 7 2.37 9.08 4.37
C GLN A 7 1.89 10.32 5.12
N LYS A 8 2.63 10.73 6.16
CA LYS A 8 2.29 11.89 6.99
C LYS A 8 2.54 13.22 6.29
N HIS A 9 3.55 13.27 5.42
CA HIS A 9 3.90 14.49 4.69
C HIS A 9 2.95 14.74 3.52
N ASP A 10 2.65 13.69 2.75
CA ASP A 10 1.65 13.72 1.70
C ASP A 10 0.54 12.69 1.95
N PRO A 11 -0.62 13.10 2.51
CA PRO A 11 -1.76 12.23 2.79
C PRO A 11 -2.38 11.54 1.58
N THR A 12 -2.01 11.96 0.36
CA THR A 12 -2.46 11.29 -0.87
C THR A 12 -1.69 9.99 -1.09
N ILE A 13 -0.47 9.86 -0.57
CA ILE A 13 0.35 8.66 -0.76
C ILE A 13 0.00 7.60 0.28
N VAL A 14 -0.38 6.42 -0.21
CA VAL A 14 -0.74 5.24 0.57
C VAL A 14 0.09 4.04 0.13
N CYS A 15 0.57 3.28 1.11
CA CYS A 15 1.24 2.01 0.93
C CYS A 15 0.32 0.87 1.39
N ALA A 16 -0.02 -0.03 0.48
CA ALA A 16 -0.66 -1.29 0.80
C ALA A 16 0.41 -2.37 0.99
N LEU A 17 0.48 -2.93 2.20
CA LEU A 17 1.34 -4.06 2.54
C LEU A 17 0.48 -5.31 2.68
N LEU A 18 0.85 -6.42 2.03
CA LEU A 18 0.12 -7.67 2.21
C LEU A 18 0.17 -8.13 3.67
N ASP A 19 -0.96 -8.58 4.22
CA ASP A 19 -0.99 -9.08 5.59
C ASP A 19 -0.06 -10.31 5.74
N GLY A 20 0.85 -10.26 6.72
CA GLY A 20 1.89 -11.27 6.91
C GLY A 20 3.17 -11.06 6.09
N ALA A 21 3.21 -10.08 5.17
CA ALA A 21 4.46 -9.69 4.51
C ALA A 21 5.36 -8.88 5.45
N LYS A 22 6.67 -9.00 5.25
CA LYS A 22 7.64 -8.21 6.02
C LYS A 22 7.52 -6.73 5.61
N PRO A 23 7.26 -5.81 6.54
CA PRO A 23 7.18 -4.39 6.21
C PRO A 23 8.55 -3.91 5.69
N PRO A 24 8.58 -3.20 4.55
CA PRO A 24 9.81 -2.59 4.08
C PRO A 24 10.30 -1.53 5.07
N SER A 25 11.62 -1.31 5.11
CA SER A 25 12.27 -0.43 6.09
C SER A 25 11.75 1.01 6.05
N PHE A 26 11.29 1.50 4.90
CA PHE A 26 10.71 2.84 4.82
C PHE A 26 9.41 2.98 5.63
N LEU A 27 8.59 1.92 5.77
CA LEU A 27 7.39 1.93 6.61
C LEU A 27 7.70 1.96 8.10
N THR A 28 8.90 1.55 8.50
CA THR A 28 9.36 1.65 9.90
C THR A 28 9.82 3.06 10.28
N THR A 29 9.86 3.98 9.32
CA THR A 29 10.18 5.40 9.58
C THR A 29 8.98 6.13 10.16
N VAL A 30 9.23 7.20 10.93
CA VAL A 30 8.19 8.05 11.54
C VAL A 30 7.30 8.78 10.52
N ALA A 31 7.64 8.72 9.22
CA ALA A 31 6.93 9.37 8.13
C ALA A 31 5.65 8.65 7.69
N TRP A 32 5.40 7.43 8.17
CA TRP A 32 4.22 6.64 7.83
C TRP A 32 3.31 6.42 9.03
N GLU A 33 2.01 6.36 8.78
CA GLU A 33 0.97 6.13 9.76
C GLU A 33 0.08 4.98 9.31
N TYR A 34 -0.18 4.02 10.19
CA TYR A 34 -1.09 2.93 9.89
C TYR A 34 -2.53 3.44 9.86
N GLU A 35 -3.19 3.29 8.70
CA GLU A 35 -4.56 3.77 8.48
C GLU A 35 -5.60 2.68 8.69
N GLY A 36 -5.23 1.40 8.56
CA GLY A 36 -6.14 0.27 8.80
C GLY A 36 -5.87 -0.91 7.88
N LYS A 37 -6.89 -1.77 7.71
CA LYS A 37 -6.85 -2.90 6.78
C LYS A 37 -7.89 -2.74 5.67
N ALA A 38 -7.51 -3.11 4.46
CA ALA A 38 -8.42 -3.25 3.32
C ALA A 38 -8.46 -4.70 2.87
N ASP A 39 -9.65 -5.21 2.53
CA ASP A 39 -9.77 -6.56 1.99
C ASP A 39 -9.26 -6.63 0.54
N GLU A 40 -9.60 -5.58 -0.23
CA GLU A 40 -9.18 -5.38 -1.60
C GLU A 40 -8.82 -3.90 -1.84
N ILE A 41 -7.76 -3.64 -2.61
CA ILE A 41 -7.48 -2.30 -3.13
C ILE A 41 -8.31 -2.14 -4.40
N ARG A 42 -9.31 -1.25 -4.39
CA ARG A 42 -10.21 -1.07 -5.53
C ARG A 42 -9.43 -0.48 -6.71
N SER A 43 -9.67 -1.01 -7.91
CA SER A 43 -9.08 -0.47 -9.14
C SER A 43 -9.38 1.01 -9.37
N GLU A 44 -10.49 1.51 -8.83
CA GLU A 44 -10.88 2.93 -8.88
C GLU A 44 -9.91 3.85 -8.12
N GLN A 45 -9.17 3.29 -7.16
CA GLN A 45 -8.16 3.99 -6.36
C GLN A 45 -6.75 3.82 -6.95
N LEU A 46 -6.63 3.10 -8.06
CA LEU A 46 -5.38 2.69 -8.67
C LEU A 46 -5.30 3.25 -10.08
N GLU A 47 -4.21 3.95 -10.39
CA GLU A 47 -3.91 4.35 -11.76
C GLU A 47 -3.46 3.16 -12.64
N PHE A 48 -3.35 1.96 -12.07
CA PHE A 48 -2.83 0.76 -12.73
C PHE A 48 -3.83 -0.41 -12.72
N ASP A 49 -3.79 -1.23 -13.77
CA ASP A 49 -4.59 -2.44 -13.92
C ASP A 49 -4.31 -3.48 -12.81
N LYS A 50 -5.38 -4.13 -12.32
CA LYS A 50 -5.36 -5.18 -11.29
C LYS A 50 -4.32 -6.31 -11.52
N PRO A 51 -4.08 -6.84 -12.74
CA PRO A 51 -3.02 -7.83 -12.98
C PRO A 51 -1.60 -7.32 -12.65
N SER A 52 -1.32 -6.05 -12.93
CA SER A 52 -0.02 -5.42 -12.62
C SER A 52 0.17 -5.28 -11.12
N LEU A 53 -0.89 -4.94 -10.39
CA LEU A 53 -0.89 -4.93 -8.93
C LEU A 53 -0.56 -6.30 -8.35
N ASP A 54 -1.22 -7.37 -8.83
CA ASP A 54 -0.99 -8.73 -8.34
C ASP A 54 0.46 -9.19 -8.57
N ALA A 55 1.03 -8.84 -9.73
CA ALA A 55 2.43 -9.13 -10.04
C ALA A 55 3.40 -8.41 -9.10
N VAL A 56 3.18 -7.12 -8.83
CA VAL A 56 4.01 -6.33 -7.92
C VAL A 56 3.88 -6.82 -6.48
N LEU A 57 2.67 -7.14 -6.04
CA LEU A 57 2.43 -7.68 -4.70
C LEU A 57 3.10 -9.04 -4.50
N ARG A 58 3.08 -9.92 -5.52
CA ARG A 58 3.79 -11.21 -5.47
C ARG A 58 5.30 -11.07 -5.41
N GLN A 59 5.87 -10.05 -6.07
CA GLN A 59 7.31 -9.84 -6.09
C GLN A 59 7.82 -9.07 -4.87
N ASN A 60 7.12 -8.01 -4.46
CA ASN A 60 7.60 -7.06 -3.47
C ASN A 60 6.89 -7.17 -2.11
N GLY A 61 5.69 -7.75 -2.06
CA GLY A 61 4.87 -7.85 -0.84
C GLY A 61 4.18 -6.55 -0.42
N PHE A 62 4.43 -5.45 -1.13
CA PHE A 62 3.81 -4.15 -0.90
C PHE A 62 3.61 -3.40 -2.22
N TYR A 63 2.77 -2.37 -2.17
CA TYR A 63 2.44 -1.51 -3.30
C TYR A 63 2.15 -0.08 -2.83
N LEU A 64 2.62 0.92 -3.59
CA LEU A 64 2.47 2.34 -3.30
C LEU A 64 1.59 2.99 -4.36
N PHE A 65 0.63 3.81 -3.92
CA PHE A 65 -0.26 4.55 -4.81
C PHE A 65 -0.68 5.89 -4.20
N THR A 66 -1.14 6.78 -5.05
CA THR A 66 -1.79 8.03 -4.67
C THR A 66 -3.30 7.85 -4.72
N ARG A 67 -3.99 8.23 -3.64
CA ARG A 67 -5.45 8.41 -3.63
C ARG A 67 -5.77 9.86 -3.99
N HIS A 68 -6.67 10.06 -4.95
CA HIS A 68 -7.27 11.35 -5.25
C HIS A 68 -8.50 11.62 -4.38
#